data_AF-A0A6G4A485-F1
#
_entry.id   AF-A0A6G4A485-F1
#
_cell.length_a   1.000
_cell.length_b   1.000
_cell.length_c   1.000
_cell.angle_alpha   90.00
_cell.angle_beta   90.00
_cell.angle_gamma   90.00
#
_symmetry.space_group_name_H-M   'P 1'
#
loop_
_entity.id
_entity.type
_entity.pdbx_description
1 polymer ?
#
loop_
_entity_poly.entity_id
_entity_poly.type
_entity_poly.pdbx_seq_one_letter_code
_entity_poly.pdbx_strand_id
1 'polypeptide(L)'
;MANDREQLLHKFRNDQRVISVMAVDNPKQLPALTDGFDILLLIITNDLSLNNHTTNYIRDNQRIQERWHDPASVEQWIRHGIHRNIIHWLLKGEILLDQNTYLEGLRHRMLEFPVDLREHRLLVEFSLFLRKYLQSKEYILDEHLLDAYNNILEALHHWARIVIIEDGYHPEITVWRQIRAINPGVYKLYEELTTSKETIKQRVQLVLLACEFSVMSKMERCCEALIHILEESDRPLSGDELQMNPQLVEVKAELPLLLNKLVKKGLIKEVAIPMDEDITELELKYTPL
;
A
#
# COMPACT_ATOMS: atom_id res chain seq x y z
N MET A 1 -2.74 -3.85 34.45
CA MET A 1 -2.37 -3.06 33.25
C MET A 1 -0.98 -2.45 33.37
N ALA A 2 -0.73 -1.41 34.20
CA ALA A 2 0.65 -0.85 34.32
C ALA A 2 1.69 -1.88 34.83
N ASN A 3 1.29 -2.74 35.77
CA ASN A 3 2.16 -3.75 36.39
C ASN A 3 2.52 -4.92 35.44
N ASP A 4 1.68 -5.21 34.44
CA ASP A 4 1.88 -6.35 33.52
C ASP A 4 2.91 -6.00 32.44
N ARG A 5 3.00 -4.72 32.07
CA ARG A 5 3.91 -4.23 31.03
C ARG A 5 5.34 -4.04 31.53
N GLU A 6 5.52 -3.56 32.77
CA GLU A 6 6.85 -3.54 33.40
C GLU A 6 7.45 -4.95 33.48
N GLN A 7 6.60 -5.94 33.74
CA GLN A 7 6.96 -7.34 33.77
C GLN A 7 7.32 -7.94 32.40
N LEU A 8 6.69 -7.49 31.32
CA LEU A 8 7.09 -7.84 29.95
C LEU A 8 8.42 -7.14 29.59
N LEU A 9 8.57 -5.87 29.96
CA LEU A 9 9.79 -5.11 29.75
C LEU A 9 11.00 -5.74 30.44
N HIS A 10 10.83 -6.33 31.63
CA HIS A 10 11.90 -7.03 32.34
C HIS A 10 12.57 -8.14 31.52
N LYS A 11 11.83 -8.82 30.62
CA LYS A 11 12.38 -9.85 29.74
C LYS A 11 13.40 -9.28 28.76
N PHE A 12 13.19 -8.04 28.28
CA PHE A 12 13.96 -7.45 27.19
C PHE A 12 14.99 -6.42 27.65
N ARG A 13 14.81 -5.80 28.82
CA ARG A 13 15.62 -4.65 29.28
C ARG A 13 17.14 -4.90 29.29
N ASN A 14 17.57 -6.16 29.49
CA ASN A 14 19.00 -6.52 29.58
C ASN A 14 19.49 -7.34 28.37
N ASP A 15 18.65 -7.57 27.36
CA ASP A 15 19.05 -8.30 26.17
C ASP A 15 19.70 -7.32 25.17
N GLN A 16 21.02 -7.42 25.01
CA GLN A 16 21.79 -6.55 24.10
C GLN A 16 21.42 -6.71 22.63
N ARG A 17 20.65 -7.76 22.29
CA ARG A 17 20.17 -7.98 20.94
C ARG A 17 18.97 -7.10 20.61
N VAL A 18 18.23 -6.68 21.62
CA VAL A 18 16.99 -5.89 21.46
C VAL A 18 17.34 -4.41 21.30
N ILE A 19 16.95 -3.82 20.18
CA ILE A 19 17.02 -2.38 19.93
C ILE A 19 15.81 -1.70 20.59
N SER A 20 14.61 -2.22 20.36
CA SER A 20 13.38 -1.57 20.83
C SER A 20 12.21 -2.55 20.91
N VAL A 21 11.22 -2.24 21.74
CA VAL A 21 10.02 -3.06 21.96
C VAL A 21 8.80 -2.17 21.95
N MET A 22 7.80 -2.54 21.16
CA MET A 22 6.49 -1.91 21.11
C MET A 22 5.41 -2.93 21.43
N ALA A 23 4.46 -2.54 22.28
CA ALA A 23 3.27 -3.31 22.59
C ALA A 23 2.04 -2.75 21.89
N VAL A 24 1.25 -3.64 21.31
CA VAL A 24 -0.03 -3.34 20.68
C VAL A 24 -1.08 -4.18 21.38
N ASP A 25 -1.99 -3.53 22.10
CA ASP A 25 -3.14 -4.23 22.67
C ASP A 25 -4.13 -4.57 21.57
N ASN A 26 -4.81 -5.71 21.74
CA ASN A 26 -5.96 -6.03 20.92
C ASN A 26 -7.09 -5.03 21.19
N PRO A 27 -7.55 -4.25 20.19
CA PRO A 27 -8.61 -3.28 20.40
C PRO A 27 -9.99 -3.90 20.64
N LYS A 28 -10.11 -5.24 20.71
CA LYS A 28 -11.34 -6.07 20.81
C LYS A 28 -12.29 -5.95 19.61
N GLN A 29 -12.45 -4.75 19.06
CA GLN A 29 -13.27 -4.44 17.89
C GLN A 29 -12.61 -4.87 16.58
N LEU A 30 -11.27 -4.95 16.54
CA LEU A 30 -10.50 -5.45 15.39
C LEU A 30 -9.47 -6.51 15.84
N PRO A 31 -9.88 -7.75 16.16
CA PRO A 31 -8.95 -8.79 16.64
C PRO A 31 -7.87 -9.16 15.61
N ALA A 32 -8.14 -8.99 14.32
CA ALA A 32 -7.18 -9.26 13.25
C ALA A 32 -5.95 -8.34 13.26
N LEU A 33 -5.96 -7.24 14.02
CA LEU A 33 -4.78 -6.38 14.20
C LEU A 33 -3.65 -7.06 14.95
N THR A 34 -3.98 -8.01 15.82
CA THR A 34 -3.04 -8.76 16.66
C THR A 34 -3.20 -10.26 16.47
N ASP A 35 -3.79 -10.70 15.34
CA ASP A 35 -4.11 -12.10 15.03
C ASP A 35 -4.88 -12.83 16.16
N GLY A 36 -5.71 -12.08 16.88
CA GLY A 36 -6.51 -12.59 17.99
C GLY A 36 -5.73 -12.83 19.29
N PHE A 37 -4.47 -12.40 19.38
CA PHE A 37 -3.73 -12.32 20.64
C PHE A 37 -4.16 -11.10 21.44
N ASP A 38 -4.06 -11.15 22.77
CA ASP A 38 -4.41 -10.03 23.65
C ASP A 38 -3.39 -8.90 23.52
N ILE A 39 -2.11 -9.25 23.37
CA ILE A 39 -0.99 -8.32 23.17
C ILE A 39 -0.09 -8.85 22.04
N LEU A 40 0.26 -7.97 21.11
CA LEU A 40 1.34 -8.19 20.15
C LEU A 40 2.55 -7.34 20.56
N LEU A 41 3.72 -7.97 20.64
CA LEU A 41 5.00 -7.32 20.88
C LEU A 41 5.79 -7.29 19.57
N LEU A 42 5.98 -6.09 19.02
CA LEU A 42 6.92 -5.84 17.93
C LEU A 42 8.29 -5.55 18.54
N ILE A 43 9.24 -6.44 18.27
CA ILE A 43 10.60 -6.39 18.83
C ILE A 43 11.56 -6.13 17.68
N ILE A 44 12.33 -5.06 17.80
CA ILE A 44 13.38 -4.71 16.86
C ILE A 44 14.69 -5.26 17.39
N THR A 45 15.41 -6.01 16.57
CA THR A 45 16.63 -6.73 16.96
C THR A 45 17.79 -6.40 16.02
N ASN A 46 19.01 -6.39 16.57
CA ASN A 46 20.24 -6.36 15.78
C ASN A 46 20.76 -7.78 15.44
N ASP A 47 20.17 -8.82 16.04
CA ASP A 47 20.51 -10.22 15.78
C ASP A 47 19.69 -10.74 14.60
N LEU A 48 20.34 -10.87 13.44
CA LEU A 48 19.72 -11.34 12.21
C LEU A 48 19.22 -12.78 12.29
N SER A 49 19.72 -13.60 13.22
CA SER A 49 19.23 -14.98 13.41
C SER A 49 17.82 -15.02 14.01
N LEU A 50 17.39 -13.92 14.63
CA LEU A 50 16.04 -13.74 15.18
C LEU A 50 15.11 -13.02 14.20
N ASN A 51 15.56 -12.58 13.03
CA ASN A 51 14.70 -11.90 12.08
C ASN A 51 13.58 -12.84 11.58
N ASN A 52 12.35 -12.34 11.57
CA ASN A 52 11.12 -13.08 11.31
C ASN A 52 10.79 -14.18 12.33
N HIS A 53 11.46 -14.19 13.49
CA HIS A 53 11.11 -15.10 14.56
C HIS A 53 9.77 -14.69 15.21
N THR A 54 8.89 -15.66 15.41
CA THR A 54 7.60 -15.46 16.09
C THR A 54 7.49 -16.41 17.28
N THR A 55 7.16 -15.90 18.46
CA THR A 55 6.91 -16.69 19.66
C THR A 55 5.52 -16.41 20.20
N ASN A 56 4.77 -17.44 20.54
CA ASN A 56 3.42 -17.32 21.10
C ASN A 56 3.38 -17.97 22.48
N TYR A 57 2.86 -17.27 23.50
CA TYR A 57 2.77 -17.82 24.86
C TYR A 57 1.62 -17.17 25.65
N ILE A 58 1.35 -17.73 26.83
CA ILE A 58 0.38 -17.17 27.78
C ILE A 58 1.16 -16.72 29.02
N ARG A 59 0.85 -15.52 29.50
CA ARG A 59 1.36 -14.99 30.77
C ARG A 59 0.24 -14.22 31.45
N ASP A 60 0.05 -14.43 32.75
CA ASP A 60 -0.98 -13.74 33.54
C ASP A 60 -2.38 -13.78 32.89
N ASN A 61 -2.72 -14.93 32.31
CA ASN A 61 -3.96 -15.19 31.57
C ASN A 61 -4.17 -14.31 30.31
N GLN A 62 -3.10 -13.72 29.79
CA GLN A 62 -3.09 -13.00 28.51
C GLN A 62 -2.29 -13.79 27.46
N ARG A 63 -2.85 -13.90 26.25
CA ARG A 63 -2.19 -14.46 25.08
C ARG A 63 -1.30 -13.39 24.46
N ILE A 64 -0.01 -13.69 24.35
CA ILE A 64 0.99 -12.77 23.83
C ILE A 64 1.67 -13.37 22.61
N GLN A 65 1.86 -12.55 21.59
CA GLN A 65 2.66 -12.86 20.42
C GLN A 65 3.84 -11.90 20.31
N GLU A 66 5.05 -12.45 20.25
CA GLU A 66 6.28 -11.73 19.96
C GLU A 66 6.63 -11.87 18.48
N ARG A 67 6.97 -10.76 17.84
CA ARG A 67 7.46 -10.70 16.45
C ARG A 67 8.78 -9.96 16.41
N TRP A 68 9.81 -10.65 15.97
CA TRP A 68 11.18 -10.17 15.96
C TRP A 68 11.59 -9.78 14.54
N HIS A 69 12.02 -8.54 14.36
CA HIS A 69 12.42 -8.03 13.05
C HIS A 69 13.66 -7.13 13.16
N ASP A 70 14.51 -7.18 12.14
CA ASP A 70 15.60 -6.22 12.03
C ASP A 70 15.11 -4.89 11.44
N PRO A 71 15.85 -3.78 11.64
CA PRO A 71 15.46 -2.47 11.11
C PRO A 71 15.21 -2.42 9.60
N ALA A 72 15.99 -3.15 8.78
CA ALA A 72 15.83 -3.14 7.33
C ALA A 72 14.52 -3.82 6.91
N SER A 73 14.13 -4.89 7.58
CA SER A 73 12.82 -5.54 7.35
C SER A 73 11.66 -4.59 7.65
N VAL A 74 11.72 -3.82 8.74
CA VAL A 74 10.65 -2.86 9.08
C VAL A 74 10.58 -1.71 8.08
N GLU A 75 11.73 -1.16 7.68
CA GLU A 75 11.80 -0.13 6.63
C GLU A 75 11.23 -0.64 5.30
N GLN A 76 11.55 -1.89 4.94
CA GLN A 76 11.02 -2.54 3.74
C GLN A 76 9.49 -2.68 3.81
N TRP A 77 8.93 -3.01 4.97
CA TRP A 77 7.47 -3.09 5.12
C TRP A 77 6.77 -1.75 5.04
N ILE A 78 7.39 -0.69 5.56
CA ILE A 78 6.86 0.67 5.44
C ILE A 78 6.91 1.12 3.99
N ARG A 79 8.03 0.85 3.31
CA ARG A 79 8.21 1.16 1.89
C ARG A 79 7.29 0.34 1.01
N HIS A 80 6.99 -0.91 1.36
CA HIS A 80 6.16 -1.78 0.53
C HIS A 80 4.69 -1.91 0.94
N GLY A 81 4.26 -1.43 2.10
CA GLY A 81 2.84 -1.39 2.48
C GLY A 81 2.18 -2.78 2.55
N ILE A 82 2.98 -3.85 2.44
CA ILE A 82 2.55 -5.26 2.38
C ILE A 82 1.87 -5.66 3.69
N HIS A 83 2.22 -5.02 4.80
CA HIS A 83 1.66 -5.26 6.11
C HIS A 83 0.94 -4.03 6.65
N ARG A 84 -0.31 -3.78 6.25
CA ARG A 84 -1.09 -2.61 6.74
C ARG A 84 -1.19 -2.49 8.25
N ASN A 85 -1.12 -3.63 8.95
CA ASN A 85 -1.08 -3.66 10.41
C ASN A 85 0.17 -2.96 10.97
N ILE A 86 1.32 -2.97 10.26
CA ILE A 86 2.56 -2.33 10.73
C ILE A 86 2.39 -0.83 10.93
N ILE A 87 1.68 -0.17 10.01
CA ILE A 87 1.42 1.28 10.09
C ILE A 87 0.58 1.57 11.33
N HIS A 88 -0.45 0.76 11.58
CA HIS A 88 -1.26 0.86 12.78
C HIS A 88 -0.43 0.63 14.05
N TRP A 89 0.40 -0.42 14.07
CA TRP A 89 1.28 -0.72 15.20
C TRP A 89 2.22 0.44 15.49
N LEU A 90 2.96 0.93 14.50
CA LEU A 90 3.94 2.02 14.66
C LEU A 90 3.29 3.32 15.16
N LEU A 91 2.11 3.66 14.65
CA LEU A 91 1.41 4.90 15.00
C LEU A 91 0.63 4.83 16.32
N LYS A 92 0.15 3.66 16.74
CA LYS A 92 -0.77 3.51 17.89
C LYS A 92 -0.26 2.63 19.02
N GLY A 93 0.77 1.82 18.77
CA GLY A 93 1.40 0.96 19.77
C GLY A 93 2.13 1.77 20.83
N GLU A 94 2.23 1.23 22.03
CA GLU A 94 3.01 1.82 23.11
C GLU A 94 4.46 1.36 23.00
N ILE A 95 5.40 2.30 23.02
CA ILE A 95 6.82 1.97 23.06
C ILE A 95 7.20 1.64 24.51
N LEU A 96 7.61 0.39 24.75
CA LEU A 96 8.03 -0.09 26.07
C LEU A 96 9.54 0.07 26.29
N LEU A 97 10.33 -0.06 25.22
CA LEU A 97 11.79 0.07 25.22
C LEU A 97 12.22 0.69 23.89
N ASP A 98 13.14 1.66 23.92
CA ASP A 98 13.66 2.25 22.70
C ASP A 98 15.10 2.74 22.87
N GLN A 99 16.06 1.94 22.41
CA GLN A 99 17.46 2.33 22.38
C GLN A 99 17.68 3.30 21.22
N ASN A 100 18.35 4.41 21.50
CA ASN A 100 18.65 5.46 20.53
C ASN A 100 17.40 6.03 19.81
N THR A 101 16.22 5.96 20.45
CA THR A 101 14.96 6.52 19.92
C THR A 101 14.58 6.01 18.52
N TYR A 102 14.89 4.74 18.22
CA TYR A 102 14.63 4.14 16.91
C TYR A 102 13.13 4.14 16.55
N LEU A 103 12.27 3.59 17.43
CA LEU A 103 10.83 3.50 17.16
C LEU A 103 10.15 4.87 17.23
N GLU A 104 10.60 5.75 18.12
CA GLU A 104 10.07 7.10 18.19
C GLU A 104 10.43 7.91 16.94
N GLY A 105 11.68 7.81 16.46
CA GLY A 105 12.10 8.40 15.20
C GLY A 105 11.38 7.81 13.98
N LEU A 106 11.11 6.50 14.00
CA LEU A 106 10.30 5.84 12.98
C LEU A 106 8.86 6.36 12.99
N ARG A 107 8.23 6.46 14.16
CA ARG A 107 6.88 7.02 14.32
C ARG A 107 6.81 8.45 13.82
N HIS A 108 7.81 9.27 14.12
CA HIS A 108 7.86 10.66 13.67
C HIS A 108 7.85 10.74 12.13
N ARG A 109 8.74 9.99 11.44
CA ARG A 109 8.75 9.92 9.97
C ARG A 109 7.42 9.41 9.40
N MET A 110 6.79 8.44 10.06
CA MET A 110 5.48 7.94 9.67
C MET A 110 4.39 9.01 9.79
N LEU A 111 4.43 9.85 10.82
CA LEU A 111 3.49 10.96 11.00
C LEU A 111 3.70 12.09 9.98
N GLU A 112 4.95 12.34 9.56
CA GLU A 112 5.27 13.35 8.54
C GLU A 112 4.78 12.95 7.13
N PHE A 113 4.72 11.65 6.85
CA PHE A 113 4.33 11.07 5.55
C PHE A 113 5.01 11.78 4.35
N PRO A 114 6.33 11.57 4.17
CA PRO A 114 7.13 12.32 3.21
C PRO A 114 6.62 12.18 1.78
N VAL A 115 6.93 13.19 0.95
CA VAL A 115 6.44 13.31 -0.45
C VAL A 115 6.76 12.06 -1.26
N ASP A 116 8.02 11.61 -1.28
CA ASP A 116 8.43 10.43 -2.05
C ASP A 116 7.65 9.17 -1.67
N LEU A 117 7.35 9.00 -0.37
CA LEU A 117 6.54 7.88 0.10
C LEU A 117 5.08 8.03 -0.33
N ARG A 118 4.54 9.26 -0.37
CA ARG A 118 3.19 9.53 -0.87
C ARG A 118 3.08 9.25 -2.37
N GLU A 119 4.03 9.73 -3.17
CA GLU A 119 4.05 9.51 -4.62
C GLU A 119 4.16 8.02 -4.96
N HIS A 120 5.05 7.30 -4.27
CA HIS A 120 5.15 5.85 -4.43
C HIS A 120 3.83 5.14 -4.06
N ARG A 121 3.18 5.55 -2.97
CA ARG A 121 1.87 5.00 -2.56
C ARG A 121 0.76 5.32 -3.56
N LEU A 122 0.76 6.51 -4.15
CA LEU A 122 -0.17 6.87 -5.23
C LEU A 122 0.05 5.99 -6.46
N LEU A 123 1.29 5.75 -6.86
CA LEU A 123 1.63 4.89 -8.00
C LEU A 123 1.09 3.47 -7.76
N VAL A 124 1.33 2.90 -6.59
CA VAL A 124 0.85 1.56 -6.21
C VAL A 124 -0.68 1.51 -6.27
N GLU A 125 -1.37 2.40 -5.56
CA GLU A 125 -2.84 2.35 -5.49
C GLU A 125 -3.49 2.69 -6.84
N PHE A 126 -2.91 3.58 -7.63
CA PHE A 126 -3.39 3.90 -8.98
C PHE A 126 -3.22 2.72 -9.95
N SER A 127 -2.10 2.01 -9.89
CA SER A 127 -1.87 0.83 -10.75
C SER A 127 -2.92 -0.26 -10.51
N LEU A 128 -3.23 -0.54 -9.24
CA LEU A 128 -4.26 -1.50 -8.83
C LEU A 128 -5.68 -1.01 -9.19
N PHE A 129 -5.96 0.27 -8.95
CA PHE A 129 -7.18 0.92 -9.41
C PHE A 129 -7.38 0.73 -10.91
N LEU A 130 -6.35 1.03 -11.71
CA LEU A 130 -6.43 1.04 -13.17
C LEU A 130 -6.79 -0.36 -13.70
N ARG A 131 -6.18 -1.42 -13.18
CA ARG A 131 -6.53 -2.79 -13.57
C ARG A 131 -8.00 -3.11 -13.29
N LYS A 132 -8.44 -2.89 -12.05
CA LYS A 132 -9.80 -3.23 -11.62
C LYS A 132 -10.85 -2.38 -12.35
N TYR A 133 -10.54 -1.11 -12.57
CA TYR A 133 -11.35 -0.21 -13.35
C TYR A 133 -11.54 -0.71 -14.79
N LEU A 134 -10.46 -1.08 -15.48
CA LEU A 134 -10.54 -1.57 -16.87
C LEU A 134 -11.24 -2.93 -16.96
N GLN A 135 -10.93 -3.87 -16.07
CA GLN A 135 -11.61 -5.18 -16.02
C GLN A 135 -13.11 -5.02 -15.81
N SER A 136 -13.54 -4.09 -14.93
CA SER A 136 -14.96 -3.80 -14.75
C SER A 136 -15.63 -3.27 -16.03
N LYS A 137 -14.95 -2.42 -16.80
CA LYS A 137 -15.46 -1.94 -18.10
C LYS A 137 -15.66 -3.08 -19.08
N GLU A 138 -14.68 -3.97 -19.20
CA GLU A 138 -14.73 -5.15 -20.08
C GLU A 138 -15.89 -6.07 -19.67
N TYR A 139 -15.99 -6.43 -18.38
CA TYR A 139 -17.07 -7.29 -17.90
C TYR A 139 -18.48 -6.69 -18.05
N ILE A 140 -18.63 -5.35 -18.01
CA ILE A 140 -19.91 -4.70 -18.31
C ILE A 140 -20.30 -4.87 -19.77
N LEU A 141 -19.33 -4.81 -20.70
CA LEU A 141 -19.58 -4.98 -22.13
C LEU A 141 -19.98 -6.42 -22.46
N ASP A 142 -19.35 -7.38 -21.79
CA ASP A 142 -19.60 -8.83 -21.97
C ASP A 142 -20.77 -9.36 -21.11
N GLU A 143 -21.50 -8.47 -20.43
CA GLU A 143 -22.63 -8.78 -19.55
C GLU A 143 -22.32 -9.70 -18.36
N HIS A 144 -21.05 -9.80 -17.97
CA HIS A 144 -20.57 -10.45 -16.75
C HIS A 144 -20.76 -9.53 -15.52
N LEU A 145 -22.01 -9.24 -15.17
CA LEU A 145 -22.36 -8.17 -14.22
C LEU A 145 -21.80 -8.35 -12.79
N LEU A 146 -21.68 -9.59 -12.31
CA LEU A 146 -21.16 -9.87 -10.96
C LEU A 146 -19.65 -9.63 -10.89
N ASP A 147 -18.91 -10.04 -11.92
CA ASP A 147 -17.48 -9.80 -12.03
C ASP A 147 -17.18 -8.31 -12.22
N ALA A 148 -18.00 -7.63 -13.02
CA ALA A 148 -17.96 -6.17 -13.14
C ALA A 148 -18.17 -5.47 -11.80
N TYR A 149 -19.14 -5.94 -11.00
CA TYR A 149 -19.44 -5.41 -9.68
C TYR A 149 -18.28 -5.59 -8.70
N ASN A 150 -17.70 -6.79 -8.64
CA ASN A 150 -16.56 -7.08 -7.78
C ASN A 150 -15.36 -6.19 -8.13
N ASN A 151 -15.05 -6.06 -9.43
CA ASN A 151 -13.93 -5.24 -9.88
C ASN A 151 -14.16 -3.74 -9.62
N ILE A 152 -15.36 -3.20 -9.84
CA ILE A 152 -15.60 -1.78 -9.55
C ILE A 152 -15.57 -1.48 -8.05
N LEU A 153 -16.02 -2.43 -7.22
CA LEU A 153 -15.96 -2.29 -5.77
C LEU A 153 -14.50 -2.24 -5.29
N GLU A 154 -13.62 -3.07 -5.85
CA GLU A 154 -12.18 -3.03 -5.57
C GLU A 154 -11.55 -1.73 -6.09
N ALA A 155 -11.88 -1.30 -7.32
CA ALA A 155 -11.42 -0.02 -7.86
C ALA A 155 -11.82 1.16 -6.96
N LEU A 156 -13.06 1.17 -6.45
CA LEU A 156 -13.54 2.21 -5.53
C LEU A 156 -12.77 2.21 -4.20
N HIS A 157 -12.35 1.05 -3.70
CA HIS A 157 -11.45 0.97 -2.53
C HIS A 157 -10.08 1.58 -2.81
N HIS A 158 -9.48 1.33 -3.99
CA HIS A 158 -8.20 1.94 -4.37
C HIS A 158 -8.35 3.46 -4.56
N TRP A 159 -9.44 3.92 -5.17
CA TRP A 159 -9.75 5.34 -5.26
C TRP A 159 -9.87 6.00 -3.87
N ALA A 160 -10.56 5.35 -2.93
CA ALA A 160 -10.61 5.82 -1.54
C ALA A 160 -9.20 6.02 -0.94
N ARG A 161 -8.27 5.09 -1.17
CA ARG A 161 -6.89 5.23 -0.67
C ARG A 161 -6.12 6.34 -1.36
N ILE A 162 -6.27 6.48 -2.69
CA ILE A 162 -5.67 7.59 -3.45
C ILE A 162 -6.07 8.93 -2.84
N VAL A 163 -7.37 9.13 -2.58
CA VAL A 163 -7.89 10.37 -1.98
C VAL A 163 -7.32 10.62 -0.58
N ILE A 164 -7.18 9.58 0.25
CA ILE A 164 -6.58 9.70 1.59
C ILE A 164 -5.10 10.12 1.50
N ILE A 165 -4.35 9.52 0.57
CA ILE A 165 -2.93 9.83 0.36
C ILE A 165 -2.74 11.25 -0.17
N GLU A 166 -3.59 11.69 -1.10
CA GLU A 166 -3.59 13.06 -1.61
C GLU A 166 -3.84 14.10 -0.52
N ASP A 167 -4.66 13.77 0.47
CA ASP A 167 -4.96 14.60 1.64
C ASP A 167 -3.85 14.57 2.70
N GLY A 168 -2.77 13.81 2.46
CA GLY A 168 -1.58 13.75 3.33
C GLY A 168 -1.70 12.75 4.47
N TYR A 169 -2.63 11.81 4.41
CA TYR A 169 -2.85 10.80 5.45
C TYR A 169 -2.52 9.39 4.96
N HIS A 170 -2.07 8.53 5.87
CA HIS A 170 -1.94 7.09 5.57
C HIS A 170 -3.32 6.45 5.49
N PRO A 171 -3.60 5.62 4.46
CA PRO A 171 -4.79 4.79 4.45
C PRO A 171 -4.79 3.79 5.61
N GLU A 172 -5.76 3.92 6.51
CA GLU A 172 -6.00 3.00 7.61
C GLU A 172 -6.74 1.74 7.13
N ILE A 173 -6.79 0.74 8.00
CA ILE A 173 -7.57 -0.49 7.81
C ILE A 173 -9.06 -0.17 7.60
N THR A 174 -9.59 0.81 8.34
CA THR A 174 -10.98 1.27 8.22
C THR A 174 -11.11 2.42 7.22
N VAL A 175 -10.70 2.19 5.97
CA VAL A 175 -10.60 3.21 4.91
C VAL A 175 -11.89 4.04 4.72
N TRP A 176 -13.06 3.41 4.77
CA TRP A 176 -14.35 4.09 4.56
C TRP A 176 -14.71 5.05 5.70
N ARG A 177 -14.21 4.80 6.91
CA ARG A 177 -14.38 5.73 8.04
C ARG A 177 -13.58 7.01 7.79
N GLN A 178 -12.36 6.90 7.28
CA GLN A 178 -11.54 8.06 6.91
C GLN A 178 -12.19 8.81 5.75
N ILE A 179 -12.60 8.09 4.69
CA ILE A 179 -13.22 8.71 3.51
C ILE A 179 -14.51 9.43 3.84
N ARG A 180 -15.32 8.94 4.78
CA ARG A 180 -16.52 9.65 5.21
C ARG A 180 -16.22 11.06 5.74
N ALA A 181 -15.05 11.28 6.34
CA ALA A 181 -14.61 12.58 6.81
C ALA A 181 -13.88 13.39 5.73
N ILE A 182 -12.96 12.76 5.00
CA ILE A 182 -12.08 13.41 4.00
C ILE A 182 -12.83 13.75 2.71
N ASN A 183 -13.60 12.79 2.17
CA ASN A 183 -14.35 12.97 0.93
C ASN A 183 -15.70 12.23 0.99
N PRO A 184 -16.74 12.87 1.54
CA PRO A 184 -18.08 12.29 1.63
C PRO A 184 -18.67 11.90 0.26
N GLY A 185 -18.23 12.52 -0.84
CA GLY A 185 -18.68 12.18 -2.19
C GLY A 185 -18.26 10.77 -2.61
N VAL A 186 -17.01 10.39 -2.33
CA VAL A 186 -16.51 9.02 -2.59
C VAL A 186 -17.21 8.02 -1.66
N TYR A 187 -17.45 8.38 -0.40
CA TYR A 187 -18.25 7.54 0.52
C TYR A 187 -19.65 7.27 -0.05
N LYS A 188 -20.32 8.32 -0.56
CA LYS A 188 -21.65 8.19 -1.14
C LYS A 188 -21.68 7.29 -2.38
N LEU A 189 -20.65 7.32 -3.22
CA LEU A 189 -20.56 6.40 -4.37
C LEU A 189 -20.51 4.93 -3.91
N TYR A 190 -19.87 4.63 -2.79
CA TYR A 190 -19.88 3.30 -2.20
C TYR A 190 -21.28 2.92 -1.70
N GLU A 191 -21.99 3.85 -1.05
CA GLU A 191 -23.39 3.64 -0.63
C GLU A 191 -24.30 3.40 -1.84
N GLU A 192 -24.19 4.21 -2.90
CA GLU A 192 -24.98 4.04 -4.13
C GLU A 192 -24.68 2.71 -4.83
N LEU A 193 -23.41 2.30 -4.90
CA LEU A 193 -23.04 1.00 -5.48
C LEU A 193 -23.69 -0.18 -4.74
N THR A 194 -23.71 -0.11 -3.41
CA THR A 194 -24.09 -1.23 -2.54
C THR A 194 -25.59 -1.27 -2.22
N THR A 195 -26.20 -0.12 -1.97
CA THR A 195 -27.55 -0.01 -1.39
C THR A 195 -28.61 0.57 -2.32
N SER A 196 -28.22 1.16 -3.45
CA SER A 196 -29.20 1.72 -4.40
C SER A 196 -30.13 0.64 -4.96
N LYS A 197 -31.36 1.05 -5.28
CA LYS A 197 -32.43 0.20 -5.85
C LYS A 197 -32.29 -0.01 -7.36
N GLU A 198 -31.36 0.68 -8.01
CA GLU A 198 -31.06 0.52 -9.43
C GLU A 198 -30.46 -0.87 -9.72
N THR A 199 -30.47 -1.29 -10.98
CA THR A 199 -29.85 -2.57 -11.37
C THR A 199 -28.34 -2.57 -11.12
N ILE A 200 -27.72 -3.75 -10.96
CA ILE A 200 -26.26 -3.87 -10.82
C ILE A 200 -25.55 -3.16 -11.97
N LYS A 201 -26.02 -3.34 -13.21
CA LYS A 201 -25.43 -2.69 -14.41
C LYS A 201 -25.40 -1.17 -14.26
N GLN A 202 -26.52 -0.55 -13.91
CA GLN A 202 -26.60 0.91 -13.72
C GLN A 202 -25.73 1.40 -12.57
N ARG A 203 -25.71 0.69 -11.43
CA ARG A 203 -24.89 1.05 -10.27
C ARG A 203 -23.39 0.99 -10.59
N VAL A 204 -22.95 -0.05 -11.29
CA VAL A 204 -21.56 -0.18 -11.76
C VAL A 204 -21.23 0.92 -12.77
N GLN A 205 -22.11 1.19 -13.74
CA GLN A 205 -21.92 2.24 -14.74
C GLN A 205 -21.79 3.63 -14.11
N LEU A 206 -22.58 3.93 -13.07
CA LEU A 206 -22.48 5.18 -12.32
C LEU A 206 -21.08 5.36 -11.71
N VAL A 207 -20.57 4.33 -11.03
CA VAL A 207 -19.23 4.41 -10.41
C VAL A 207 -18.14 4.45 -11.48
N LEU A 208 -18.25 3.68 -12.56
CA LEU A 208 -17.31 3.74 -13.68
C LEU A 208 -17.21 5.14 -14.30
N LEU A 209 -18.33 5.84 -14.43
CA LEU A 209 -18.38 7.21 -14.92
C LEU A 209 -17.66 8.16 -13.96
N ALA A 210 -17.92 8.05 -12.66
CA ALA A 210 -17.27 8.86 -11.64
C ALA A 210 -15.75 8.62 -11.61
N CYS A 211 -15.32 7.36 -11.74
CA CYS A 211 -13.91 6.96 -11.83
C CYS A 211 -13.20 7.59 -13.04
N GLU A 212 -13.83 7.61 -14.23
CA GLU A 212 -13.25 8.22 -15.43
C GLU A 212 -13.00 9.73 -15.23
N PHE A 213 -13.91 10.46 -14.58
CA PHE A 213 -13.72 11.90 -14.37
C PHE A 213 -12.81 12.25 -13.19
N SER A 214 -12.82 11.44 -12.13
CA SER A 214 -12.18 11.81 -10.86
C SER A 214 -10.80 11.22 -10.66
N VAL A 215 -10.55 10.01 -11.18
CA VAL A 215 -9.31 9.27 -10.94
C VAL A 215 -8.45 9.27 -12.21
N MET A 216 -9.04 8.99 -13.37
CA MET A 216 -8.28 8.97 -14.62
C MET A 216 -7.74 10.35 -15.01
N SER A 217 -8.38 11.43 -14.58
CA SER A 217 -7.89 12.81 -14.75
C SER A 217 -6.64 13.12 -13.93
N LYS A 218 -6.32 12.30 -12.92
CA LYS A 218 -5.16 12.44 -12.03
C LYS A 218 -4.03 11.47 -12.35
N MET A 219 -4.12 10.78 -13.49
CA MET A 219 -3.19 9.72 -13.87
C MET A 219 -1.73 10.16 -13.83
N GLU A 220 -1.41 11.30 -14.43
CA GLU A 220 -0.07 11.88 -14.45
C GLU A 220 0.49 12.03 -13.03
N ARG A 221 -0.20 12.81 -12.18
CA ARG A 221 0.15 13.00 -10.78
C ARG A 221 0.29 11.70 -9.99
N CYS A 222 -0.58 10.71 -10.24
CA CYS A 222 -0.48 9.44 -9.53
C CYS A 222 0.71 8.59 -10.00
N CYS A 223 1.20 8.82 -11.21
CA CYS A 223 2.31 8.08 -11.81
C CYS A 223 3.63 8.87 -11.78
N GLU A 224 3.69 9.99 -11.06
CA GLU A 224 4.85 10.87 -10.97
C GLU A 224 6.14 10.10 -10.64
N ALA A 225 6.09 9.20 -9.66
CA ALA A 225 7.24 8.37 -9.27
C ALA A 225 7.78 7.51 -10.43
N LEU A 226 6.91 6.98 -11.31
CA LEU A 226 7.35 6.23 -12.49
C LEU A 226 7.89 7.16 -13.58
N ILE A 227 7.28 8.34 -13.75
CA ILE A 227 7.71 9.33 -14.73
C ILE A 227 9.10 9.86 -14.36
N HIS A 228 9.34 10.20 -13.09
CA HIS A 228 10.65 10.60 -12.59
C HIS A 228 11.73 9.53 -12.83
N ILE A 229 11.42 8.24 -12.63
CA ILE A 229 12.38 7.15 -12.95
C ILE A 229 12.78 7.16 -14.44
N LEU A 230 11.84 7.49 -15.34
CA LEU A 230 12.13 7.62 -16.76
C LEU A 230 12.93 8.89 -17.07
N GLU A 231 12.66 10.00 -16.38
CA GLU A 231 13.37 11.28 -16.51
C GLU A 231 14.81 11.23 -16.00
N GLU A 232 15.08 10.46 -14.95
CA GLU A 232 16.43 10.25 -14.40
C GLU A 232 17.32 9.39 -15.32
N SER A 233 16.74 8.70 -16.30
CA SER A 233 17.48 7.84 -17.22
C SER A 233 17.95 8.61 -18.46
N ASP A 234 19.26 8.55 -18.74
CA ASP A 234 19.86 9.14 -19.96
C ASP A 234 19.43 8.45 -21.27
N ARG A 235 18.72 7.30 -21.18
CA ARG A 235 18.29 6.51 -22.33
C ARG A 235 16.89 5.91 -22.12
N PRO A 236 16.20 5.51 -23.21
CA PRO A 236 14.99 4.72 -23.09
C PRO A 236 15.20 3.43 -22.30
N LEU A 237 14.27 3.11 -21.42
CA LEU A 237 14.28 1.92 -20.57
C LEU A 237 13.33 0.86 -21.13
N SER A 238 13.76 -0.40 -21.16
CA SER A 238 12.88 -1.50 -21.54
C SER A 238 11.92 -1.88 -20.41
N GLY A 239 10.90 -2.67 -20.76
CA GLY A 239 9.98 -3.22 -19.77
C GLY A 239 10.69 -4.06 -18.70
N ASP A 240 11.72 -4.82 -19.08
CA ASP A 240 12.49 -5.67 -18.16
C ASP A 240 13.34 -4.83 -17.20
N GLU A 241 13.94 -3.75 -17.69
CA GLU A 241 14.71 -2.82 -16.85
C GLU A 241 13.83 -2.15 -15.80
N LEU A 242 12.63 -1.71 -16.19
CA LEU A 242 11.64 -1.15 -15.27
C LEU A 242 11.17 -2.19 -14.24
N GLN A 243 10.95 -3.44 -14.66
CA GLN A 243 10.57 -4.53 -13.76
C GLN A 243 11.66 -4.95 -12.76
N MET A 244 12.93 -4.65 -13.05
CA MET A 244 14.07 -4.88 -12.16
C MET A 244 14.35 -3.69 -11.25
N ASN A 245 13.72 -2.53 -11.47
CA ASN A 245 13.93 -1.36 -10.63
C ASN A 245 13.37 -1.59 -9.21
N PRO A 246 14.19 -1.46 -8.14
CA PRO A 246 13.74 -1.67 -6.76
C PRO A 246 12.58 -0.78 -6.33
N GLN A 247 12.44 0.41 -6.92
CA GLN A 247 11.35 1.34 -6.61
C GLN A 247 10.01 0.88 -7.22
N LEU A 248 10.02 -0.02 -8.20
CA LEU A 248 8.82 -0.48 -8.91
C LEU A 248 8.38 -1.90 -8.54
N VAL A 249 9.01 -2.49 -7.52
CA VAL A 249 8.77 -3.90 -7.13
C VAL A 249 7.30 -4.21 -6.83
N GLU A 250 6.58 -3.29 -6.19
CA GLU A 250 5.15 -3.46 -5.85
C GLU A 250 4.22 -3.34 -7.05
N VAL A 251 4.61 -2.60 -8.08
CA VAL A 251 3.79 -2.39 -9.28
C VAL A 251 4.24 -3.28 -10.43
N LYS A 252 5.20 -4.18 -10.22
CA LYS A 252 5.80 -5.03 -11.26
C LYS A 252 4.77 -5.76 -12.12
N ALA A 253 3.74 -6.35 -11.49
CA ALA A 253 2.67 -7.06 -12.20
C ALA A 253 1.76 -6.12 -13.04
N GLU A 254 1.73 -4.84 -12.66
CA GLU A 254 0.88 -3.82 -13.25
C GLU A 254 1.60 -2.97 -14.30
N LEU A 255 2.93 -2.95 -14.29
CA LEU A 255 3.76 -2.14 -15.19
C LEU A 255 3.35 -2.24 -16.67
N PRO A 256 3.14 -3.44 -17.27
CA PRO A 256 2.78 -3.50 -18.69
C PRO A 256 1.48 -2.77 -19.01
N LEU A 257 0.47 -2.90 -18.16
CA LEU A 257 -0.82 -2.22 -18.33
C LEU A 257 -0.68 -0.71 -18.13
N LEU A 258 0.08 -0.32 -17.09
CA LEU A 258 0.28 1.08 -16.74
C LEU A 258 1.05 1.82 -17.85
N LEU A 259 2.16 1.27 -18.32
CA LEU A 259 2.97 1.82 -19.42
C LEU A 259 2.13 1.99 -20.69
N ASN A 260 1.40 0.94 -21.10
CA ASN A 260 0.50 1.03 -22.26
C ASN A 260 -0.52 2.16 -22.12
N LYS A 261 -1.04 2.36 -20.90
CA LYS A 261 -2.02 3.40 -20.62
C LYS A 261 -1.41 4.81 -20.66
N LEU A 262 -0.22 4.99 -20.08
CA LEU A 262 0.52 6.25 -20.09
C LEU A 262 0.90 6.67 -21.52
N VAL A 263 1.38 5.73 -22.34
CA VAL A 263 1.67 5.96 -23.77
C VAL A 263 0.42 6.41 -24.52
N LYS A 264 -0.70 5.68 -24.38
CA LYS A 264 -1.98 6.03 -25.04
C LYS A 264 -2.54 7.38 -24.59
N LYS A 265 -2.19 7.85 -23.39
CA LYS A 265 -2.58 9.16 -22.87
C LYS A 265 -1.57 10.25 -23.21
N GLY A 266 -0.47 9.91 -23.88
CA GLY A 266 0.58 10.84 -24.25
C GLY A 266 1.31 11.42 -23.03
N LEU A 267 1.45 10.63 -21.96
CA LEU A 267 2.18 11.01 -20.73
C LEU A 267 3.64 10.54 -20.75
N ILE A 268 3.97 9.54 -21.58
CA ILE A 268 5.32 9.05 -21.86
C ILE A 268 5.40 8.67 -23.34
N LYS A 269 6.62 8.47 -23.86
CA LYS A 269 6.86 7.98 -25.23
C LYS A 269 7.26 6.51 -25.23
N GLU A 270 6.76 5.78 -26.22
CA GLU A 270 7.21 4.44 -26.58
C GLU A 270 8.09 4.56 -27.84
N VAL A 271 9.27 3.96 -27.80
CA VAL A 271 10.22 3.92 -28.92
C VAL A 271 10.57 2.48 -29.24
N ALA A 272 10.65 2.16 -30.52
CA ALA A 272 11.05 0.85 -31.01
C ALA A 272 12.54 0.86 -31.36
N ILE A 273 13.32 -0.04 -30.75
CA ILE A 273 14.77 -0.14 -30.95
C ILE A 273 15.09 -1.52 -31.57
N PRO A 274 15.84 -1.60 -32.68
CA PRO A 274 16.27 -2.88 -33.26
C PRO A 274 17.05 -3.73 -32.26
N MET A 275 16.70 -5.02 -32.18
CA MET A 275 17.41 -6.01 -31.37
C MET A 275 18.52 -6.74 -32.15
N ASP A 276 18.46 -6.66 -33.47
CA ASP A 276 19.40 -7.28 -34.40
C ASP A 276 19.76 -6.31 -35.54
N GLU A 277 20.87 -6.58 -36.23
CA GLU A 277 21.36 -5.75 -37.34
C GLU A 277 20.44 -5.77 -38.57
N ASP A 278 19.67 -6.85 -38.75
CA ASP A 278 18.74 -7.06 -39.86
C ASP A 278 17.35 -6.40 -39.61
N ILE A 279 17.15 -5.81 -38.43
CA ILE A 279 15.92 -5.17 -37.96
C ILE A 279 14.72 -6.12 -38.03
N THR A 280 14.92 -7.39 -37.63
CA THR A 280 13.83 -8.39 -37.63
C THR A 280 13.00 -8.32 -36.35
N GLU A 281 13.63 -7.97 -35.23
CA GLU A 281 12.99 -7.81 -33.93
C GLU A 281 13.19 -6.38 -33.41
N LEU A 282 12.11 -5.81 -32.87
CA LEU A 282 12.11 -4.48 -32.26
C LEU A 282 11.74 -4.59 -30.79
N GLU A 283 12.63 -4.11 -29.91
CA GLU A 283 12.35 -3.96 -28.49
C GLU A 283 11.62 -2.63 -28.25
N LEU A 284 10.49 -2.68 -27.53
CA LEU A 284 9.80 -1.48 -27.09
C LEU A 284 10.44 -0.96 -25.81
N LYS A 285 10.85 0.31 -25.83
CA LYS A 285 11.38 1.04 -24.68
C LYS A 285 10.59 2.31 -24.41
N TYR A 286 10.71 2.82 -23.20
CA TYR A 286 9.94 3.94 -22.69
C TYR A 286 10.87 5.07 -22.26
N THR A 287 10.45 6.30 -22.51
CA THR A 287 11.21 7.53 -22.21
C THR A 287 10.22 8.65 -21.88
N PRO A 288 10.61 9.69 -21.12
CA PRO A 288 9.75 10.86 -20.90
C PRO A 288 9.34 11.55 -22.21
N LEU A 289 8.36 12.46 -22.11
CA LEU A 289 7.91 13.28 -23.23
C LEU A 289 8.96 14.28 -23.72
#